data_AF-A0A7X5Q9B9-F1
#
_entry.id   AF-A0A7X5Q9B9-F1
#
_cell.length_a   1.000
_cell.length_b   1.000
_cell.length_c   1.000
_cell.angle_alpha   90.00
_cell.angle_beta   90.00
_cell.angle_gamma   90.00
#
_symmetry.space_group_name_H-M   'P 1'
#
loop_
_entity.id
_entity.type
_entity.pdbx_description
1 polymer ?
#
loop_
_entity_poly.entity_id
_entity_poly.type
_entity_poly.pdbx_seq_one_letter_code
_entity_poly.pdbx_strand_id
1 'polypeptide(L)' 'MINEQALKDRLQTIAKEKNIPFNACWKQLLLERFLARLARSSHFNKFIFKGGFLLSYMMKIGRETVDLD' A
#
# COMPACT_ATOMS: atom_id res chain seq x y z
N MET A 1 8.48 2.87 19.87
CA MET A 1 7.33 3.08 18.97
C MET A 1 7.61 4.31 18.13
N ILE A 2 7.43 4.24 16.80
CA ILE A 2 7.43 5.44 15.95
C ILE A 2 6.14 6.21 16.23
N ASN A 3 6.23 7.53 16.44
CA ASN A 3 5.05 8.39 16.57
C ASN A 3 4.51 8.78 15.18
N GLU A 4 3.30 9.34 15.13
CA GLU A 4 2.64 9.68 13.87
C GLU A 4 3.46 10.65 13.00
N GLN A 5 4.07 11.67 13.62
CA GLN A 5 4.86 12.67 12.90
C GLN A 5 6.11 12.05 12.27
N ALA A 6 6.85 11.24 13.02
CA ALA A 6 8.02 10.53 12.50
C ALA A 6 7.67 9.56 11.36
N LEU A 7 6.47 8.96 11.38
CA LEU A 7 5.97 8.17 10.26
C LEU A 7 5.69 9.04 9.03
N LYS A 8 5.00 10.18 9.22
CA LYS A 8 4.71 11.15 8.14
C LYS A 8 6.00 11.67 7.51
N ASP A 9 6.98 12.04 8.31
CA ASP A 9 8.27 12.56 7.83
C ASP A 9 9.00 11.49 6.99
N ARG A 10 9.02 10.24 7.46
CA ARG A 10 9.61 9.13 6.70
C ARG A 10 8.88 8.88 5.38
N LEU A 11 7.56 8.93 5.38
CA LEU A 11 6.76 8.78 4.16
C LEU A 11 6.96 9.95 3.20
N GLN A 12 7.19 11.17 3.70
CA GLN A 12 7.51 12.32 2.87
C GLN A 12 8.85 12.14 2.15
N THR A 13 9.86 11.60 2.82
CA THR A 13 11.15 11.26 2.21
C THR A 13 10.97 10.20 1.11
N ILE A 14 10.26 9.11 1.41
CA ILE A 14 10.00 8.03 0.44
C ILE A 14 9.19 8.54 -0.77
N ALA A 15 8.20 9.40 -0.54
CA ALA A 15 7.39 9.98 -1.62
C ALA A 15 8.24 10.84 -2.57
N LYS A 16 9.19 11.63 -2.03
CA LYS A 16 10.16 12.40 -2.82
C LYS A 16 11.10 11.50 -3.61
N GLU A 17 11.67 10.48 -2.98
CA GLU A 17 12.57 9.51 -3.64
C GLU A 17 11.88 8.76 -4.79
N LYS A 18 10.60 8.40 -4.61
CA LYS A 18 9.79 7.72 -5.62
C LYS A 18 9.15 8.66 -6.65
N ASN A 19 9.28 9.97 -6.48
CA ASN A 19 8.60 11.00 -7.28
C ASN A 19 7.07 10.77 -7.39
N ILE A 20 6.43 10.51 -6.25
CA ILE A 20 4.97 10.33 -6.15
C ILE A 20 4.36 11.30 -5.13
N PRO A 21 3.06 11.63 -5.24
CA PRO A 21 2.39 12.42 -4.21
C PRO A 21 2.43 11.74 -2.83
N PHE A 22 2.59 12.52 -1.76
CA PHE A 22 2.58 12.00 -0.38
C PHE A 22 1.34 11.14 -0.09
N ASN A 23 0.16 11.61 -0.50
CA ASN A 23 -1.09 10.88 -0.29
C ASN A 23 -1.12 9.51 -0.96
N ALA A 24 -0.46 9.37 -2.13
CA ALA A 24 -0.33 8.08 -2.81
C ALA A 24 0.56 7.13 -1.98
N CYS A 25 1.71 7.62 -1.49
CA CYS A 25 2.60 6.86 -0.63
C CYS A 25 1.94 6.46 0.70
N TRP A 26 1.19 7.37 1.31
CA TRP A 26 0.43 7.13 2.54
C TRP A 26 -0.64 6.06 2.34
N LYS A 27 -1.42 6.17 1.27
CA LYS A 27 -2.47 5.21 0.94
C LYS A 27 -1.89 3.83 0.63
N GLN A 28 -0.80 3.76 -0.14
CA GLN A 28 -0.09 2.51 -0.41
C GLN A 28 0.36 1.83 0.89
N LEU A 29 0.97 2.57 1.83
CA LEU A 29 1.35 2.01 3.13
C LEU A 29 0.13 1.42 3.86
N LEU A 30 -0.98 2.15 3.92
CA LEU A 30 -2.18 1.72 4.61
C LEU A 30 -2.72 0.40 4.03
N LEU A 31 -2.87 0.32 2.70
CA LEU A 31 -3.36 -0.85 2.00
C LEU A 31 -2.42 -2.06 2.18
N GLU A 32 -1.12 -1.86 2.03
CA GLU A 32 -0.12 -2.92 2.24
C GLU A 32 -0.11 -3.45 3.67
N ARG A 33 -0.20 -2.56 4.67
CA ARG A 33 -0.26 -2.97 6.07
C ARG A 33 -1.56 -3.72 6.38
N PHE A 34 -2.68 -3.34 5.77
CA PHE A 34 -3.92 -4.08 5.88
C PHE A 34 -3.79 -5.48 5.27
N LEU A 35 -3.30 -5.59 4.02
CA LEU A 35 -3.11 -6.86 3.33
C LEU A 35 -2.16 -7.80 4.10
N ALA A 36 -1.07 -7.27 4.65
CA ALA A 36 -0.13 -8.03 5.48
C ALA A 36 -0.78 -8.60 6.77
N ARG A 37 -1.72 -7.86 7.37
CA ARG A 37 -2.48 -8.35 8.53
C ARG A 37 -3.53 -9.39 8.12
N LEU A 38 -4.25 -9.15 7.02
CA LEU A 38 -5.23 -10.09 6.48
C LEU A 38 -4.60 -11.44 6.14
N ALA A 39 -3.43 -11.41 5.49
CA ALA A 39 -2.66 -12.61 5.14
C ALA A 39 -2.21 -13.44 6.36
N ARG A 40 -2.05 -12.80 7.53
CA ARG A 40 -1.69 -13.46 8.80
C ARG A 40 -2.90 -13.75 9.69
N SER A 41 -4.11 -13.41 9.24
CA SER A 41 -5.34 -13.63 10.01
C SER A 41 -5.83 -15.06 9.86
N SER A 42 -6.69 -15.49 10.78
CA SER A 42 -7.43 -16.76 10.69
C SER A 42 -8.45 -16.80 9.53
N HIS A 43 -8.58 -15.72 8.76
CA HIS A 43 -9.51 -15.61 7.65
C HIS A 43 -8.82 -15.56 6.28
N PHE A 44 -7.49 -15.68 6.21
CA PHE A 44 -6.74 -15.49 4.95
C PHE A 44 -7.27 -16.33 3.79
N ASN A 45 -7.72 -17.55 4.07
CA ASN A 45 -8.25 -18.50 3.08
C ASN A 45 -9.69 -18.20 2.63
N LYS A 46 -10.32 -17.15 3.15
CA LYS A 46 -11.66 -16.70 2.77
C LYS A 46 -11.64 -15.56 1.74
N PHE A 47 -10.47 -15.06 1.39
CA PHE A 47 -10.30 -13.92 0.50
C PHE A 47 -9.36 -14.28 -0.65
N ILE A 48 -9.66 -13.74 -1.83
CA ILE A 48 -8.78 -13.79 -2.99
C ILE A 48 -8.32 -12.35 -3.24
N PHE A 49 -7.01 -12.13 -3.18
CA PHE A 49 -6.42 -10.85 -3.59
C PHE A 49 -6.38 -10.79 -5.11
N LYS A 50 -6.98 -9.76 -5.71
CA LYS A 50 -7.10 -9.60 -7.16
C LYS A 50 -7.00 -8.12 -7.58
N GLY A 51 -7.42 -7.85 -8.82
CA GLY A 51 -7.61 -6.49 -9.34
C GLY A 51 -6.33 -5.71 -9.62
N GLY A 52 -6.48 -4.40 -9.77
CA GLY A 52 -5.40 -3.51 -10.24
C GLY A 52 -4.24 -3.41 -9.25
N PHE A 53 -4.55 -3.47 -7.95
CA PHE A 53 -3.53 -3.39 -6.90
C PHE A 53 -2.63 -4.64 -6.87
N LEU A 54 -3.15 -5.84 -7.15
CA LEU A 54 -2.30 -7.02 -7.35
C LEU A 54 -1.43 -6.86 -8.61
N LEU A 55 -2.04 -6.46 -9.72
CA LEU A 55 -1.34 -6.33 -11.00
C LEU A 55 -0.19 -5.32 -10.93
N SER A 56 -0.29 -4.27 -10.13
CA SER A 56 0.78 -3.28 -9.95
C SER A 56 2.05 -3.85 -9.31
N TYR A 57 1.96 -4.94 -8.53
CA TYR A 57 3.14 -5.67 -8.02
C TYR A 57 3.76 -6.59 -9.07
N MET A 58 2.97 -7.05 -10.04
CA MET A 58 3.40 -8.03 -11.04
C MET A 58 3.90 -7.38 -12.33
N MET A 59 3.40 -6.20 -12.67
CA MET A 59 3.74 -5.49 -13.91
C MET A 59 3.49 -3.99 -13.80
N LYS A 60 4.13 -3.22 -14.70
CA LYS A 60 3.76 -1.82 -14.90
C LYS A 60 2.36 -1.75 -15.48
N ILE A 61 1.43 -1.14 -14.75
CA ILE A 61 0.08 -0.86 -15.21
C ILE A 61 0.01 0.57 -15.75
N GLY A 62 -0.62 0.77 -16.92
CA GLY A 62 -0.76 2.08 -17.56
C GLY A 62 -1.84 2.98 -16.95
N ARG A 63 -2.31 2.66 -15.73
CA ARG A 63 -3.38 3.38 -15.03
C ARG A 63 -3.10 3.42 -13.54
N GLU A 64 -3.63 4.43 -12.87
CA GLU A 64 -3.67 4.46 -11.42
C GLU A 64 -4.68 3.43 -10.88
N THR A 65 -4.40 2.91 -9.68
CA THR A 65 -5.30 2.00 -8.96
C THR A 65 -5.32 2.41 -7.50
N VAL A 66 -6.51 2.59 -6.96
CA VAL A 66 -6.72 3.10 -5.61
C VAL A 66 -7.42 2.10 -4.70
N ASP A 67 -8.02 1.07 -5.28
CA ASP A 67 -8.82 0.07 -4.57
C ASP A 67 -8.01 -1.20 -4.33
N LEU A 68 -8.30 -1.87 -3.23
CA LEU A 68 -7.77 -3.19 -2.89
C LEU A 68 -8.91 -4.20 -3.12
N ASP A 69 -8.76 -5.00 -4.17
CA ASP A 69 -9.78 -5.89 -4.72
C ASP A 69 -9.63 -7.37 -4.33
#